data_AF-K1SG86-F1
#
_entry.id   AF-K1SG86-F1
#
_cell.length_a   1.000
_cell.length_b   1.000
_cell.length_c   1.000
_cell.angle_alpha   90.00
_cell.angle_beta   90.00
_cell.angle_gamma   90.00
#
_symmetry.space_group_name_H-M   'P 1'
#
loop_
_entity.id
_entity.type
_entity.pdbx_description
1 polymer ?
#
loop_
_entity_poly.entity_id
_entity_poly.type
_entity_poly.pdbx_seq_one_letter_code
_entity_poly.pdbx_strand_id
1 'polypeptide(L)'
;TAAARRTDHVAHDIAVKRYHTMSNLAKKLKEEYFRSCVGKTEKVLIQRRESEEYANGLTPQYVPVRIYGSDANRQDIITVQITGASGSDFCVGEEIKCL
;
A
#
# COMPACT_ATOMS: atom_id res chain seq x y z
N THR A 1 15.44 -11.71 -26.84
CA THR A 1 16.40 -11.61 -25.70
C THR A 1 17.19 -12.90 -25.60
N ALA A 2 18.30 -12.94 -24.84
CA ALA A 2 19.04 -14.20 -24.62
C ALA A 2 18.16 -15.30 -24.01
N ALA A 3 17.23 -14.94 -23.12
CA ALA A 3 16.25 -15.85 -22.53
C ALA A 3 15.35 -16.53 -23.59
N ALA A 4 14.90 -15.79 -24.60
CA ALA A 4 14.02 -16.33 -25.64
C ALA A 4 14.66 -17.44 -26.49
N ARG A 5 16.00 -17.48 -26.60
CA ARG A 5 16.74 -18.49 -27.36
C ARG A 5 16.99 -19.79 -26.61
N ARG A 6 16.61 -19.87 -25.33
CA ARG A 6 16.69 -21.13 -24.56
C ARG A 6 15.70 -22.15 -25.12
N THR A 7 15.97 -23.44 -24.92
CA THR A 7 15.10 -24.53 -25.37
C THR A 7 14.35 -25.20 -24.22
N ASP A 8 14.72 -24.89 -22.98
CA ASP A 8 14.18 -25.47 -21.75
C ASP A 8 13.14 -24.55 -21.09
N HIS A 9 12.30 -23.91 -21.91
CA HIS A 9 11.23 -23.06 -21.40
C HIS A 9 10.21 -23.87 -20.61
N VAL A 10 9.77 -23.32 -19.49
CA VAL A 10 8.62 -23.84 -18.77
C VAL A 10 7.37 -23.67 -19.64
N ALA A 11 6.53 -24.71 -19.70
CA ALA A 11 5.27 -24.64 -20.41
C ALA A 11 4.41 -23.47 -19.90
N HIS A 12 3.71 -22.80 -20.81
CA HIS A 12 3.01 -21.55 -20.51
C HIS A 12 1.94 -21.71 -19.43
N ASP A 13 1.18 -22.79 -19.46
CA ASP A 13 0.16 -23.14 -18.48
C ASP A 13 0.75 -23.31 -17.06
N ILE A 14 1.91 -23.95 -16.95
CA ILE A 14 2.63 -24.08 -15.68
C ILE A 14 3.12 -22.73 -15.17
N ALA A 15 3.65 -21.87 -16.06
CA ALA A 15 4.08 -20.52 -15.70
C ALA A 15 2.90 -19.67 -15.20
N VAL A 16 1.77 -19.71 -15.90
CA VAL A 16 0.52 -19.02 -15.51
C VAL A 16 0.00 -19.53 -14.18
N LYS A 17 -0.02 -20.85 -13.97
CA LYS A 17 -0.42 -21.45 -12.68
C LYS A 17 0.44 -20.96 -11.53
N ARG A 18 1.76 -20.96 -11.70
CA ARG A 18 2.71 -20.46 -10.68
C ARG A 18 2.52 -18.97 -10.41
N TYR A 19 2.30 -18.17 -11.46
CA TYR A 19 1.99 -16.75 -11.34
C TYR A 19 0.76 -16.52 -10.46
N HIS A 20 -0.35 -17.19 -10.73
CA HIS A 20 -1.57 -17.03 -9.92
C HIS A 20 -1.36 -17.46 -8.46
N THR A 21 -0.69 -18.59 -8.21
CA THR A 21 -0.38 -19.03 -6.84
C THR A 21 0.44 -17.99 -6.09
N MET A 22 1.50 -17.49 -6.70
CA MET A 22 2.39 -16.51 -6.07
C MET A 22 1.70 -15.17 -5.84
N SER A 23 0.95 -14.67 -6.82
CA SER A 23 0.21 -13.41 -6.71
C SER A 23 -0.87 -13.45 -5.63
N ASN A 24 -1.58 -14.57 -5.50
CA ASN A 24 -2.57 -14.76 -4.44
C ASN A 24 -1.92 -14.81 -3.05
N LEU A 25 -0.78 -15.46 -2.91
CA LEU A 25 -0.03 -15.48 -1.65
C LEU A 25 0.49 -14.09 -1.30
N ALA A 26 1.08 -13.37 -2.26
CA ALA A 26 1.56 -12.01 -2.07
C ALA A 26 0.44 -11.05 -1.63
N LYS A 27 -0.76 -11.18 -2.22
CA LYS A 27 -1.94 -10.40 -1.81
C LYS A 27 -2.29 -10.63 -0.34
N LYS A 28 -2.34 -11.90 0.10
CA LYS A 28 -2.63 -12.26 1.51
C LYS A 28 -1.58 -11.71 2.47
N LEU A 29 -0.30 -11.85 2.15
CA LEU A 29 0.80 -11.32 2.96
C LEU A 29 0.71 -9.78 3.09
N LYS A 30 0.34 -9.09 2.00
CA LYS A 30 0.14 -7.65 2.01
C LYS A 30 -1.06 -7.24 2.87
N GLU A 31 -2.17 -7.98 2.79
CA GLU A 31 -3.36 -7.78 3.65
C GLU A 31 -3.03 -7.96 5.14
N GLU A 32 -2.27 -9.01 5.49
CA GLU A 32 -1.82 -9.27 6.86
C GLU A 32 -0.89 -8.18 7.37
N TYR A 33 0.06 -7.74 6.54
CA TYR A 33 0.97 -6.65 6.88
C TYR A 33 0.20 -5.34 7.12
N PHE A 34 -0.73 -4.97 6.24
CA PHE A 34 -1.54 -3.75 6.40
C PHE A 34 -2.42 -3.81 7.64
N ARG A 35 -3.00 -4.98 7.95
CA ARG A 35 -3.73 -5.19 9.20
C ARG A 35 -2.84 -4.99 10.43
N SER A 36 -1.58 -5.41 10.37
CA SER A 36 -0.61 -5.19 11.44
C SER A 36 -0.19 -3.73 11.63
N CYS A 37 -0.51 -2.84 10.67
CA CYS A 37 -0.29 -1.40 10.80
C CYS A 37 -1.37 -0.72 11.63
N VAL A 38 -2.57 -1.31 11.74
CA VAL A 38 -3.68 -0.73 12.50
C VAL A 38 -3.30 -0.55 13.97
N GLY A 39 -3.59 0.63 14.51
CA GLY A 39 -3.23 1.05 15.87
C GLY A 39 -1.86 1.72 15.98
N LYS A 40 -1.00 1.66 14.96
CA LYS A 40 0.30 2.34 14.95
C LYS A 40 0.13 3.82 14.59
N THR A 41 1.00 4.64 15.15
CA THR A 41 1.17 6.04 14.76
C THR A 41 2.38 6.15 13.85
N GLU A 42 2.20 6.69 12.66
CA GLU A 42 3.23 6.78 11.63
C GLU A 42 3.37 8.22 11.13
N LYS A 43 4.56 8.54 10.62
CA LYS A 43 4.76 9.76 9.82
C LYS A 43 4.32 9.50 8.40
N VAL A 44 3.52 10.38 7.81
CA VAL A 44 2.96 10.17 6.47
C VAL A 44 3.28 11.36 5.58
N LEU A 45 3.97 11.10 4.47
CA LEU A 45 4.24 12.08 3.42
C LEU A 45 3.02 12.19 2.51
N ILE A 46 2.42 13.38 2.44
CA ILE A 46 1.29 13.65 1.55
C ILE A 46 1.78 13.78 0.11
N GLN A 47 1.24 12.93 -0.77
CA GLN A 47 1.64 12.91 -2.18
C GLN A 47 0.77 13.82 -3.04
N ARG A 48 -0.55 13.64 -2.97
CA ARG A 48 -1.53 14.37 -3.77
C ARG A 48 -2.91 14.25 -3.13
N ARG A 49 -3.68 15.34 -3.10
CA ARG A 49 -5.14 15.27 -2.95
C ARG A 49 -5.71 14.89 -4.32
N GLU A 50 -6.19 13.65 -4.42
CA GLU A 50 -6.91 13.16 -5.60
C GLU A 50 -8.42 13.39 -5.47
N SER A 51 -8.89 13.69 -4.26
CA SER A 51 -10.28 13.97 -3.92
C SER A 51 -10.34 15.08 -2.87
N GLU A 52 -11.48 15.77 -2.79
CA GLU A 52 -11.80 16.64 -1.65
C GLU A 52 -12.01 15.84 -0.35
N GLU A 53 -12.39 14.57 -0.47
CA GLU A 53 -12.77 13.72 0.67
C GLU A 53 -11.56 13.22 1.48
N TYR A 54 -10.41 13.03 0.83
CA TYR A 54 -9.22 12.48 1.48
C TYR A 54 -7.91 12.89 0.79
N ALA A 55 -6.85 12.97 1.59
CA ALA A 55 -5.47 13.05 1.10
C ALA A 55 -4.88 11.64 0.95
N ASN A 56 -4.05 11.42 -0.08
CA ASN A 56 -3.23 10.23 -0.20
C ASN A 56 -1.81 10.50 0.31
N GLY A 57 -1.28 9.59 1.10
CA GLY A 57 0.09 9.65 1.56
C GLY A 57 0.78 8.29 1.68
N LEU A 58 2.08 8.34 1.98
CA LEU A 58 2.91 7.16 2.19
C LEU A 58 3.61 7.23 3.55
N THR A 59 3.62 6.12 4.27
CA THR A 59 4.53 5.94 5.42
C THR A 59 5.99 5.82 4.93
N PRO A 60 7.00 5.85 5.81
CA PRO A 60 8.40 5.66 5.42
C PRO A 60 8.66 4.28 4.78
N GLN A 61 7.84 3.29 5.13
CA GLN A 61 7.86 1.94 4.55
C GLN A 61 6.98 1.82 3.29
N TYR A 62 6.59 2.96 2.70
CA TYR A 62 5.76 3.02 1.49
C TYR A 62 4.40 2.34 1.63
N VAL A 63 3.83 2.30 2.84
CA VAL A 63 2.44 1.87 3.02
C VAL A 63 1.54 3.02 2.57
N PRO A 64 0.65 2.82 1.57
CA PRO A 64 -0.32 3.82 1.15
C PRO A 64 -1.37 4.03 2.25
N VAL A 65 -1.61 5.30 2.58
CA VAL A 65 -2.58 5.72 3.60
C VAL A 65 -3.52 6.74 3.00
N ARG A 66 -4.83 6.53 3.18
CA ARG A 66 -5.87 7.55 2.96
C ARG A 66 -6.17 8.26 4.26
N ILE A 67 -6.08 9.59 4.26
CA ILE A 67 -6.32 10.44 5.42
C ILE A 67 -7.55 11.30 5.15
N TYR A 68 -8.62 11.07 5.89
CA TYR A 68 -9.87 11.81 5.77
C TYR A 68 -9.86 13.07 6.65
N GLY A 69 -10.42 14.17 6.16
CA GLY A 69 -10.57 15.41 6.94
C GLY A 69 -9.27 16.14 7.32
N SER A 70 -8.13 15.75 6.73
CA SER A 70 -6.85 16.45 6.91
C SER A 70 -6.73 17.62 5.95
N ASP A 71 -6.26 18.76 6.45
CA ASP A 71 -5.98 19.98 5.67
C ASP A 71 -4.53 20.04 5.14
N ALA A 72 -3.79 18.94 5.30
CA ALA A 72 -2.39 18.86 4.90
C ALA A 72 -2.21 19.02 3.38
N ASN A 73 -1.17 19.76 3.01
CA ASN A 73 -0.79 20.01 1.64
C ASN A 73 0.15 18.93 1.11
N ARG A 74 0.28 18.87 -0.21
CA ARG A 74 1.29 18.04 -0.86
C ARG A 74 2.69 18.39 -0.32
N GLN A 75 3.50 17.35 -0.07
CA GLN A 75 4.84 17.40 0.53
C GLN A 75 4.87 17.61 2.05
N ASP A 76 3.73 17.85 2.70
CA ASP A 76 3.69 17.84 4.16
C ASP A 76 3.96 16.43 4.69
N ILE A 77 4.63 16.38 5.84
CA ILE A 77 4.80 15.16 6.62
C ILE A 77 3.98 15.31 7.90
N ILE A 78 2.86 14.61 7.97
CA ILE A 78 1.94 14.66 9.12
C ILE A 78 2.07 13.41 9.99
N THR A 79 1.58 13.50 11.22
CA THR A 79 1.50 12.35 12.13
C THR A 79 0.10 11.76 12.05
N VAL A 80 0.00 10.46 11.75
CA VAL A 80 -1.27 9.79 11.47
C VAL A 80 -1.39 8.56 12.34
N GLN A 81 -2.53 8.38 13.01
CA GLN A 81 -2.89 7.09 13.57
C GLN A 81 -3.56 6.24 12.49
N ILE A 82 -3.06 5.03 12.26
CA ILE A 82 -3.69 4.08 11.33
C ILE A 82 -4.88 3.44 12.02
N THR A 83 -6.09 3.72 11.54
CA THR A 83 -7.36 3.27 12.14
C THR A 83 -7.97 2.06 11.44
N GLY A 84 -7.54 1.77 10.21
CA GLY A 84 -8.05 0.62 9.46
C GLY A 84 -7.19 0.23 8.26
N ALA A 85 -7.55 -0.89 7.64
CA ALA A 85 -6.94 -1.38 6.42
C ALA A 85 -8.02 -1.82 5.41
N SER A 86 -7.87 -1.39 4.16
CA SER A 86 -8.72 -1.79 3.04
C SER A 86 -8.00 -2.89 2.24
N GLY A 87 -8.09 -4.12 2.76
CA GLY A 87 -7.45 -5.29 2.15
C GLY A 87 -5.95 -5.07 1.86
N SER A 88 -5.54 -5.36 0.62
CA SER A 88 -4.16 -5.20 0.13
C SER A 88 -3.88 -3.84 -0.49
N ASP A 89 -4.83 -2.91 -0.44
CA ASP A 89 -4.80 -1.74 -1.32
C ASP A 89 -4.22 -0.53 -0.59
N PHE A 90 -4.80 -0.16 0.55
CA PHE A 90 -4.33 0.95 1.38
C PHE A 90 -4.77 0.82 2.85
N CYS A 91 -4.08 1.53 3.72
CA CYS A 91 -4.51 1.80 5.09
C CYS A 91 -5.36 3.07 5.15
N VAL A 92 -6.20 3.17 6.17
CA VAL A 92 -6.96 4.38 6.51
C VAL A 92 -6.39 4.95 7.80
N GLY A 93 -6.26 6.27 7.88
CA GLY A 93 -5.78 6.91 9.09
C GLY A 93 -6.36 8.29 9.33
N GLU A 94 -6.16 8.76 10.55
CA GLU A 94 -6.61 10.05 11.05
C GLU A 94 -5.40 10.88 11.47
N GLU A 95 -5.37 12.15 11.06
CA GLU A 95 -4.30 13.07 11.43
C GLU A 95 -4.38 13.42 12.92
N ILE A 96 -3.27 13.24 13.64
CA ILE A 96 -3.13 13.69 15.01
C ILE A 96 -2.69 15.15 15.01
N LYS A 97 -3.65 16.06 15.23
CA LYS A 97 -3.36 17.49 15.43
C LYS A 97 -2.79 17.70 16.84
N CYS A 98 -1.60 18.30 16.95
CA CYS A 98 -1.10 18.76 18.26
C CYS A 98 -1.96 19.95 18.70
N LEU A 99 -2.54 19.86 19.91
CA LEU A 99 -3.24 20.95 20.58
C LEU A 99 -2.27 22.03 21.07
#